data_AF-A0A2E0XAT4-F1
#
_entry.id   AF-A0A2E0XAT4-F1
#
_cell.length_a   1.000
_cell.length_b   1.000
_cell.length_c   1.000
_cell.angle_alpha   90.00
_cell.angle_beta   90.00
_cell.angle_gamma   90.00
#
_symmetry.space_group_name_H-M   'P 1'
#
loop_
_entity.id
_entity.type
_entity.pdbx_description
1 polymer ?
#
loop_
_entity_poly.entity_id
_entity_poly.type
_entity_poly.pdbx_seq_one_letter_code
_entity_poly.pdbx_strand_id
1 'polypeptide(L)' 'MTPMISNTTNRNGTRVRAANRREQAEQEFARMLSAVSVTGFHGTATVAVSLQDGHIQHLRVSTERMVK' A
#
# COMPACT_ATOMS: atom_id res chain seq x y z
N MET A 1 2.48 47.43 8.87
CA MET A 1 1.59 46.64 8.00
C MET A 1 2.31 45.33 7.70
N THR A 2 1.88 44.24 8.33
CA THR A 2 2.48 42.90 8.18
C THR A 2 1.33 41.90 8.19
N PRO A 3 1.13 41.06 7.16
CA PRO A 3 0.08 40.06 7.20
C PRO A 3 0.53 38.89 8.08
N MET A 4 -0.24 38.59 9.14
CA MET A 4 -0.09 37.34 9.89
C MET A 4 -0.78 36.20 9.15
N ILE A 5 -0.03 35.12 9.00
CA ILE A 5 -0.31 33.93 8.20
C ILE A 5 -1.46 33.14 8.87
N SER A 6 -2.53 32.87 8.13
CA SER A 6 -3.64 32.04 8.60
C SER A 6 -3.21 30.57 8.67
N ASN A 7 -3.07 30.04 9.88
CA ASN A 7 -2.77 28.63 10.10
C ASN A 7 -4.07 27.82 10.07
N THR A 8 -4.46 27.35 8.88
CA THR A 8 -5.61 26.45 8.71
C THR A 8 -5.32 25.10 9.36
N THR A 9 -5.80 24.94 10.60
CA THR A 9 -5.76 23.67 11.34
C THR A 9 -6.81 22.72 10.76
N ASN A 10 -6.38 21.78 9.90
CA ASN A 10 -7.25 20.74 9.35
C ASN A 10 -7.52 19.65 10.40
N ARG A 11 -8.63 19.77 11.13
CA ARG A 11 -9.12 18.81 12.15
C ARG A 11 -10.05 17.73 11.56
N ASN A 12 -9.72 17.12 10.43
CA ASN A 12 -10.47 15.96 9.90
C ASN A 12 -9.71 14.63 10.03
N GLY A 13 -9.43 14.23 11.27
CA GLY A 13 -8.83 12.93 11.59
C GLY A 13 -9.89 11.90 12.00
N THR A 14 -10.50 11.16 11.07
CA THR A 14 -11.00 9.78 11.35
C THR A 14 -11.48 8.95 10.15
N ARG A 15 -11.59 9.47 8.91
CA ARG A 15 -12.09 8.65 7.78
C ARG A 15 -11.15 8.53 6.56
N VAL A 16 -9.98 9.16 6.58
CA VAL A 16 -9.02 9.15 5.46
C VAL A 16 -8.11 7.90 5.45
N ARG A 17 -8.11 7.09 6.52
CA ARG A 17 -7.21 5.93 6.63
C ARG A 17 -7.74 4.65 5.96
N ALA A 18 -9.06 4.41 5.98
CA ALA A 18 -9.64 3.16 5.48
C ALA A 18 -9.64 3.07 3.94
N ALA A 19 -9.96 4.17 3.25
CA ALA A 19 -9.88 4.25 1.79
C ALA A 19 -8.42 4.06 1.31
N ASN A 20 -7.47 4.66 2.04
CA ASN A 20 -6.05 4.58 1.73
C ASN A 20 -5.48 3.16 1.77
N ARG A 21 -5.95 2.29 2.68
CA ARG A 21 -5.36 0.94 2.79
C ARG A 21 -5.76 0.00 1.67
N ARG A 22 -6.98 0.13 1.17
CA ARG A 22 -7.42 -0.60 -0.03
C ARG A 22 -6.59 -0.18 -1.23
N GLU A 23 -6.49 1.13 -1.46
CA GLU A 23 -5.73 1.68 -2.58
C GLU A 23 -4.23 1.33 -2.47
N GLN A 24 -3.65 1.39 -1.28
CA GLN A 24 -2.28 0.94 -1.02
C GLN A 24 -2.11 -0.55 -1.32
N ALA A 25 -3.08 -1.40 -0.97
CA ALA A 25 -3.01 -2.82 -1.29
C ALA A 25 -3.10 -3.10 -2.78
N GLU A 26 -3.96 -2.39 -3.50
CA GLU A 26 -4.05 -2.48 -4.96
C GLU A 26 -2.74 -2.02 -5.63
N GLN A 27 -2.14 -0.94 -5.15
CA GLN A 27 -0.84 -0.44 -5.65
C GLN A 27 0.30 -1.42 -5.36
N GLU A 28 0.41 -1.95 -4.14
CA GLU A 28 1.45 -2.91 -3.79
C GLU A 28 1.31 -4.22 -4.57
N PHE A 29 0.08 -4.68 -4.78
CA PHE A 29 -0.19 -5.84 -5.63
C PHE A 29 0.26 -5.60 -7.08
N ALA A 30 -0.08 -4.43 -7.64
CA ALA A 30 0.35 -4.05 -8.99
C ALA A 30 1.88 -3.96 -9.11
N ARG A 31 2.56 -3.39 -8.10
CA ARG A 31 4.03 -3.33 -8.04
C ARG A 31 4.64 -4.72 -8.00
N MET A 32 4.11 -5.60 -7.15
CA MET A 32 4.58 -6.98 -7.05
C MET A 32 4.43 -7.71 -8.39
N LEU A 33 3.25 -7.64 -9.00
CA LEU A 33 3.00 -8.25 -10.31
C LEU A 33 3.99 -7.73 -11.36
N SER A 34 4.15 -6.42 -11.47
CA SER A 34 5.10 -5.82 -12.40
C SER A 34 6.54 -6.29 -12.16
N ALA A 35 6.93 -6.55 -10.92
CA ALA A 35 8.29 -7.00 -10.58
C ALA A 35 8.54 -8.47 -10.93
N VAL A 36 7.50 -9.32 -10.87
CA VAL A 36 7.64 -10.78 -11.14
C VAL A 36 7.24 -11.18 -12.56
N SER A 37 6.46 -10.35 -13.26
CA SER A 37 6.06 -10.57 -14.65
C SER A 37 7.13 -10.13 -15.67
N VAL A 38 8.41 -10.20 -15.30
CA VAL A 38 9.54 -9.89 -16.20
C VAL A 38 10.16 -11.17 -16.74
N THR A 39 10.60 -11.14 -18.00
CA THR A 39 11.30 -12.28 -18.63
C THR A 39 12.53 -12.67 -17.82
N GLY A 40 12.70 -13.97 -17.55
CA GLY A 40 13.83 -14.48 -16.77
C GLY A 40 13.67 -14.36 -15.25
N PHE A 41 12.50 -13.94 -14.76
CA PHE A 41 12.14 -14.13 -13.37
C PHE A 41 11.82 -15.61 -13.10
N HIS A 42 12.57 -16.22 -12.19
CA HIS A 42 12.29 -17.54 -11.65
C HIS A 42 12.17 -17.40 -10.14
N GLY A 43 11.03 -17.76 -9.57
CA GLY A 43 10.76 -17.53 -8.16
C GLY A 43 9.29 -17.53 -7.84
N THR A 44 8.98 -17.18 -6.59
CA THR A 44 7.63 -17.16 -6.04
C THR A 44 7.34 -15.77 -5.46
N ALA A 45 6.13 -15.26 -5.69
CA ALA A 45 5.63 -14.05 -5.06
C ALA A 45 4.42 -14.41 -4.21
N THR A 46 4.40 -13.94 -2.97
CA THR A 46 3.35 -14.20 -1.99
C THR A 46 2.78 -12.89 -1.50
N VAL A 47 1.45 -12.76 -1.55
CA VAL A 47 0.71 -11.67 -0.91
C VAL A 47 -0.16 -12.25 0.18
N ALA A 48 0.01 -11.74 1.39
CA ALA A 48 -0.83 -12.06 2.52
C ALA A 48 -1.63 -10.82 2.93
N VAL A 49 -2.96 -10.96 2.99
CA VAL A 49 -3.89 -9.91 3.39
C VAL A 49 -4.62 -10.37 4.65
N SER A 50 -4.53 -9.58 5.72
CA SER A 50 -5.33 -9.80 6.94
C SER A 50 -6.54 -8.86 6.91
N LEU A 51 -7.71 -9.47 6.97
CA LEU A 51 -9.01 -8.80 6.94
C LEU A 51 -9.70 -8.93 8.30
N GLN A 52 -10.35 -7.86 8.73
CA GLN A 52 -11.24 -7.86 9.89
C GLN A 52 -12.45 -6.98 9.58
N ASP A 53 -13.66 -7.51 9.72
CA ASP A 53 -14.91 -6.78 9.48
C ASP A 53 -14.97 -6.08 8.10
N GLY A 54 -14.39 -6.71 7.07
CA GLY A 54 -14.31 -6.14 5.71
C GLY A 54 -13.23 -5.06 5.51
N HIS A 55 -12.41 -4.79 6.54
CA HIS A 55 -11.31 -3.83 6.49
C HIS A 55 -9.95 -4.51 6.43
N ILE A 56 -9.04 -3.91 5.65
CA ILE A 56 -7.65 -4.37 5.56
C ILE A 56 -6.88 -3.90 6.79
N GLN A 57 -6.47 -4.86 7.61
CA GLN A 57 -5.67 -4.63 8.81
C GLN A 57 -4.18 -4.67 8.49
N HIS A 58 -3.75 -5.66 7.71
CA HIS A 58 -2.36 -5.81 7.33
C HIS A 58 -2.23 -6.34 5.91
N LEU A 59 -1.18 -5.91 5.22
CA LEU A 59 -0.75 -6.41 3.94
C LEU A 59 0.73 -6.75 4.05
N ARG A 60 1.12 -7.93 3.59
CA ARG A 60 2.51 -8.34 3.46
C ARG A 60 2.73 -8.88 2.06
N VAL A 61 3.70 -8.30 1.37
CA VAL A 61 4.21 -8.80 0.10
C VAL A 61 5.57 -9.42 0.37
N SER A 62 5.84 -10.58 -0.22
CA SER A 62 7.14 -11.25 -0.12
C SER A 62 7.45 -11.89 -1.46
N THR A 63 8.67 -11.68 -1.93
CA THR A 63 9.10 -12.15 -3.25
C THR A 63 10.40 -12.93 -3.07
N GLU A 64 10.39 -14.20 -3.44
CA GLU A 64 11.53 -15.10 -3.35
C GLU A 64 12.01 -15.42 -4.76
N ARG A 65 13.15 -14.85 -5.16
CA ARG A 65 13.75 -15.14 -6.46
C ARG A 65 14.69 -16.34 -6.34
N MET A 66 14.46 -17.36 -7.16
CA MET A 66 15.39 -18.46 -7.34
C MET A 66 16.50 -18.03 -8.30
N VAL A 67 17.75 -18.11 -7.84
CA VAL A 67 18.94 -17.91 -8.67
C VAL A 67 19.48 -19.31 -8.99
N LYS A 68 19.76 -19.57 -10.28
CA LYS A 68 20.44 -20.79 -10.72
C LYS A 68 21.94 -20.67 -10.54
#